data_AF-A0A357Z0V8-F1
#
_entry.id   AF-A0A357Z0V8-F1
#
_cell.length_a   1.000
_cell.length_b   1.000
_cell.length_c   1.000
_cell.angle_alpha   90.00
_cell.angle_beta   90.00
_cell.angle_gamma   90.00
#
_symmetry.space_group_name_H-M   'P 1'
#
loop_
_entity.id
_entity.type
_entity.pdbx_description
1 polymer ?
#
loop_
_entity_poly.entity_id
_entity_poly.type
_entity_poly.pdbx_seq_one_letter_code
_entity_poly.pdbx_strand_id
1 'polypeptide(L)'
;MELYVFDANRRPAGVVESFEYLRWTRRYSQCGSFELKAIATAENFALLTLGNLLWKSGGEEAGVIEYAEISQDEKELITVSGRFAVSYLARRIVWDTEILNGTLADCVGQLVNNHLISPG
;
A
#
# COMPACT_ATOMS: atom_id res chain seq x y z
N MET A 1 8.90 -7.62 -15.04
CA MET A 1 8.02 -6.93 -14.08
C MET A 1 8.90 -6.54 -12.91
N GLU A 2 8.91 -5.27 -12.54
CA GLU A 2 9.70 -4.76 -11.42
C GLU A 2 8.76 -4.34 -10.28
N LEU A 3 9.23 -4.51 -9.04
CA LEU A 3 8.51 -4.08 -7.86
C LEU A 3 9.27 -2.94 -7.20
N TYR A 4 8.78 -1.74 -7.40
CA TYR A 4 9.34 -0.54 -6.80
C TYR A 4 8.83 -0.41 -5.38
N VAL A 5 9.71 0.03 -4.49
CA VAL A 5 9.38 0.35 -3.11
C VAL A 5 9.54 1.85 -2.90
N PHE A 6 8.54 2.46 -2.27
CA PHE A 6 8.59 3.84 -1.81
C PHE A 6 8.52 3.86 -0.28
N ASP A 7 9.21 4.78 0.35
CA ASP A 7 9.14 4.97 1.79
C ASP A 7 7.74 5.46 2.24
N ALA A 8 7.51 5.53 3.55
CA ALA A 8 6.27 6.08 4.12
C ALA A 8 6.00 7.55 3.72
N ASN A 9 7.02 8.28 3.25
CA ASN A 9 6.90 9.65 2.72
C ASN A 9 6.71 9.68 1.20
N ARG A 10 6.49 8.53 0.55
CA ARG A 10 6.27 8.38 -0.89
C ARG A 10 7.50 8.75 -1.74
N ARG A 11 8.70 8.67 -1.17
CA ARG A 11 9.97 8.83 -1.89
C ARG A 11 10.45 7.48 -2.40
N PRO A 12 11.00 7.37 -3.62
CA PRO A 12 11.56 6.12 -4.11
C PRO A 12 12.65 5.60 -3.15
N ALA A 13 12.50 4.36 -2.70
CA ALA A 13 13.45 3.71 -1.79
C ALA A 13 14.31 2.68 -2.53
N GLY A 14 13.74 1.94 -3.48
CA GLY A 14 14.48 0.95 -4.26
C GLY A 14 13.58 0.02 -5.07
N VAL A 15 14.14 -1.09 -5.53
CA VAL A 15 13.44 -2.16 -6.28
C VAL A 15 13.70 -3.49 -5.59
N VAL A 16 12.67 -4.33 -5.48
CA VAL A 16 12.81 -5.69 -4.94
C VAL A 16 13.49 -6.56 -6.00
N GLU A 17 14.70 -7.03 -5.72
CA GLU A 17 15.51 -7.77 -6.72
C GLU A 17 15.11 -9.25 -6.86
N SER A 18 14.88 -9.94 -5.74
CA SER A 18 14.63 -11.39 -5.72
C SER A 18 13.46 -11.76 -4.82
N PHE A 19 12.41 -12.31 -5.42
CA PHE A 19 11.23 -12.81 -4.70
C PHE A 19 10.71 -14.14 -5.24
N GLU A 20 10.14 -14.96 -4.36
CA GLU A 20 9.57 -16.27 -4.72
C GLU A 20 8.23 -16.10 -5.44
N TYR A 21 7.34 -15.28 -4.87
CA TYR A 21 6.06 -14.98 -5.50
C TYR A 21 5.52 -13.61 -5.10
N LEU A 22 4.65 -13.11 -5.97
CA LEU A 22 3.78 -11.96 -5.71
C LEU A 22 2.33 -12.38 -5.99
N ARG A 23 1.46 -12.19 -5.01
CA ARG A 23 0.01 -12.29 -5.15
C ARG A 23 -0.58 -10.89 -5.11
N TRP A 24 -1.22 -10.45 -6.19
CA TRP A 24 -1.83 -9.13 -6.32
C TRP A 24 -3.33 -9.27 -6.59
N THR A 25 -4.15 -9.12 -5.55
CA THR A 25 -5.59 -9.41 -5.61
C THR A 25 -6.41 -8.13 -5.70
N ARG A 26 -6.89 -7.83 -6.91
CA ARG A 26 -7.89 -6.76 -7.14
C ARG A 26 -9.28 -7.25 -6.71
N ARG A 27 -10.07 -6.38 -6.09
CA ARG A 27 -11.48 -6.64 -5.75
C ARG A 27 -12.33 -5.51 -6.30
N TYR A 28 -13.52 -5.83 -6.81
CA TYR A 28 -14.38 -4.86 -7.47
C TYR A 28 -15.02 -3.86 -6.49
N SER A 29 -15.60 -4.37 -5.39
CA SER A 29 -16.35 -3.56 -4.41
C SER A 29 -15.63 -3.40 -3.06
N GLN A 30 -14.37 -3.83 -2.97
CA GLN A 30 -13.58 -3.81 -1.75
C GLN A 30 -12.15 -3.38 -2.05
N CYS A 31 -11.44 -2.90 -1.02
CA CYS A 31 -10.01 -2.65 -1.15
C CYS A 31 -9.28 -3.94 -1.54
N GLY A 32 -8.46 -3.86 -2.59
CA GLY A 32 -7.56 -4.95 -2.97
C GLY A 32 -6.43 -5.13 -1.96
N SER A 33 -5.69 -6.23 -2.12
CA SER A 33 -4.61 -6.63 -1.24
C SER A 33 -3.48 -7.28 -2.01
N PHE A 34 -2.31 -7.37 -1.37
CA PHE A 34 -1.19 -8.09 -1.91
C PHE A 34 -0.49 -8.92 -0.83
N GLU A 35 0.29 -9.88 -1.29
CA GLU A 35 1.27 -10.59 -0.50
C GLU A 35 2.49 -10.85 -1.37
N LEU A 36 3.68 -10.61 -0.81
CA LEU A 36 4.97 -10.78 -1.45
C LEU A 36 5.83 -11.62 -0.53
N LYS A 37 6.39 -12.70 -1.06
CA LYS A 37 7.39 -13.51 -0.35
C LYS A 37 8.72 -13.38 -1.06
N ALA A 38 9.72 -12.85 -0.36
CA ALA A 38 11.03 -12.53 -0.90
C ALA A 38 12.17 -13.17 -0.11
N ILE A 39 13.34 -13.26 -0.76
CA ILE A 39 14.58 -13.66 -0.07
C ILE A 39 14.96 -12.54 0.89
N ALA A 40 15.28 -12.87 2.12
CA ALA A 40 15.54 -11.88 3.16
C ALA A 40 16.99 -11.35 3.10
N THR A 41 17.37 -10.76 1.95
CA THR A 41 18.62 -10.01 1.81
C THR A 41 18.57 -8.73 2.64
N ALA A 42 19.74 -8.18 2.99
CA ALA A 42 19.80 -6.92 3.74
C ALA A 42 19.06 -5.76 3.04
N GLU A 43 19.11 -5.72 1.71
CA GLU A 43 18.40 -4.74 0.88
C GLU A 43 16.88 -4.95 0.94
N ASN A 44 16.40 -6.17 0.73
CA ASN A 44 14.98 -6.48 0.83
C ASN A 44 14.45 -6.21 2.25
N PHE A 45 15.25 -6.45 3.29
CA PHE A 45 14.90 -6.10 4.65
C PHE A 45 14.72 -4.60 4.86
N ALA A 46 15.61 -3.79 4.30
CA ALA A 46 15.53 -2.33 4.40
C ALA A 46 14.33 -1.76 3.62
N LEU A 47 13.94 -2.43 2.52
CA LEU A 47 12.82 -2.00 1.66
C LEU A 47 11.47 -2.47 2.19
N LEU A 48 11.35 -3.74 2.59
CA LEU A 48 10.09 -4.41 2.92
C LEU A 48 9.65 -4.16 4.38
N THR A 49 9.64 -2.90 4.78
CA THR A 49 9.26 -2.47 6.12
C THR A 49 7.81 -1.98 6.18
N LEU A 50 7.20 -2.07 7.37
CA LEU A 50 5.85 -1.55 7.62
C LEU A 50 5.72 -0.08 7.20
N GLY A 51 4.61 0.26 6.55
CA GLY A 51 4.30 1.60 6.08
C GLY A 51 4.89 1.96 4.71
N ASN A 52 5.92 1.24 4.24
CA ASN A 52 6.42 1.42 2.88
C ASN A 52 5.38 0.95 1.86
N LEU A 53 5.47 1.51 0.66
CA LEU A 53 4.57 1.25 -0.45
C LEU A 53 5.24 0.36 -1.48
N LEU A 54 4.57 -0.71 -1.90
CA LEU A 54 4.95 -1.56 -3.00
C LEU A 54 4.17 -1.15 -4.25
N TRP A 55 4.86 -0.90 -5.37
CA TRP A 55 4.25 -0.56 -6.65
C TRP A 55 4.77 -1.49 -7.75
N LYS A 56 3.84 -2.10 -8.47
CA LYS A 56 4.16 -2.97 -9.61
C LYS A 56 4.33 -2.12 -10.87
N SER A 57 5.48 -2.24 -11.53
CA SER A 57 5.79 -1.54 -12.79
C SER A 57 4.65 -1.67 -13.81
N GLY A 58 4.13 -0.54 -14.28
CA GLY A 58 3.04 -0.50 -15.27
C GLY A 58 1.63 -0.77 -14.70
N GLY A 59 1.50 -0.90 -13.37
CA GLY A 59 0.21 -0.95 -12.68
C GLY A 59 -0.22 0.44 -12.18
N GLU A 60 -1.52 0.59 -11.91
CA GLU A 60 -2.09 1.83 -11.36
C GLU A 60 -2.12 1.85 -9.83
N GLU A 61 -1.97 0.68 -9.20
CA GLU A 61 -2.14 0.54 -7.75
C GLU A 61 -0.80 0.42 -7.03
N ALA A 62 -0.74 1.05 -5.86
CA ALA A 62 0.28 0.79 -4.86
C ALA A 62 -0.34 0.03 -3.67
N GLY A 63 0.43 -0.85 -3.05
CA GLY A 63 0.11 -1.57 -1.82
C GLY A 63 0.86 -0.98 -0.64
N VAL A 64 0.20 -0.78 0.49
CA VAL A 64 0.84 -0.40 1.76
C VAL A 64 1.24 -1.68 2.48
N ILE A 65 2.50 -1.81 2.88
CA ILE A 65 2.95 -2.91 3.71
C ILE A 65 2.38 -2.70 5.12
N GLU A 66 1.48 -3.60 5.53
CA GLU A 66 0.79 -3.54 6.82
C GLU A 66 1.18 -4.68 7.75
N TYR A 67 1.75 -5.75 7.19
CA TYR A 67 2.27 -6.89 7.91
C TYR A 67 3.59 -7.35 7.28
N ALA A 68 4.52 -7.77 8.13
CA ALA A 68 5.81 -8.32 7.74
C ALA A 68 6.17 -9.45 8.70
N GLU A 69 6.59 -10.58 8.14
CA GLU A 69 6.99 -11.77 8.88
C GLU A 69 8.28 -12.32 8.29
N ILE A 70 9.15 -12.81 9.17
CA ILE A 70 10.43 -13.40 8.81
C ILE A 70 10.36 -14.87 9.22
N SER A 71 10.62 -15.76 8.27
CA SER A 71 10.89 -17.17 8.58
C SER A 71 12.39 -17.42 8.51
N GLN A 72 12.90 -18.17 9.50
CA GLN A 72 14.29 -18.62 9.63
C GLN A 72 14.40 -20.14 9.44
N ASP A 73 13.71 -20.69 8.44
CA ASP A 73 13.86 -22.08 8.03
C ASP A 73 15.17 -22.28 7.23
N GLU A 74 15.21 -23.17 6.24
CA GLU A 74 16.41 -23.45 5.42
C GLU A 74 16.95 -22.23 4.63
N LYS A 75 16.10 -21.22 4.41
CA LYS A 75 16.46 -19.91 3.85
C LYS A 75 15.76 -18.83 4.66
N GLU A 76 16.46 -17.73 4.92
CA GLU A 76 15.81 -16.54 5.49
C GLU A 76 14.89 -15.93 4.43
N LEU A 77 13.59 -15.97 4.71
CA LEU A 77 12.55 -15.44 3.82
C LEU A 77 11.75 -14.38 4.57
N ILE A 78 11.42 -13.30 3.86
CA ILE A 78 10.55 -12.24 4.34
C ILE A 78 9.23 -12.30 3.57
N THR A 79 8.12 -12.39 4.29
CA THR A 79 6.78 -12.32 3.72
C THR A 79 6.13 -11.04 4.18
N VAL A 80 5.77 -10.17 3.25
CA VAL A 80 5.01 -8.96 3.53
C VAL A 80 3.64 -9.01 2.88
N SER A 81 2.66 -8.45 3.57
CA SER A 81 1.31 -8.33 3.05
C SER A 81 0.68 -7.01 3.46
N GLY A 82 -0.38 -6.65 2.75
CA GLY A 82 -1.16 -5.48 3.08
C GLY A 82 -2.19 -5.14 2.02
N ARG A 83 -2.81 -3.99 2.20
CA ARG A 83 -3.90 -3.49 1.35
C ARG A 83 -3.42 -2.44 0.37
N PHE A 84 -4.16 -2.24 -0.72
CA PHE A 84 -3.89 -1.14 -1.64
C PHE A 84 -4.02 0.22 -0.95
N ALA A 85 -3.40 1.25 -1.53
CA ALA A 85 -3.35 2.61 -1.00
C ALA A 85 -4.75 3.22 -0.77
N VAL A 86 -5.77 2.71 -1.46
CA VAL A 86 -7.20 3.05 -1.21
C VAL A 86 -7.60 2.77 0.25
N SER A 87 -6.93 1.83 0.94
CA SER A 87 -7.13 1.58 2.36
C SER A 87 -6.87 2.80 3.26
N TYR A 88 -6.11 3.81 2.79
CA TYR A 88 -5.95 5.07 3.52
C TYR A 88 -7.27 5.80 3.73
N LEU A 89 -8.24 5.67 2.82
CA LEU A 89 -9.58 6.26 3.00
C LEU A 89 -10.28 5.68 4.23
N ALA A 90 -10.15 4.38 4.47
CA ALA A 90 -10.73 3.72 5.64
C ALA A 90 -10.05 4.09 6.97
N ARG A 91 -8.88 4.75 6.91
CA ARG A 91 -8.16 5.25 8.10
C ARG A 91 -8.48 6.72 8.40
N ARG A 92 -9.23 7.42 7.52
CA ARG A 92 -9.59 8.82 7.72
C ARG A 92 -10.80 8.93 8.64
N ILE A 93 -10.77 9.98 9.47
CA ILE A 93 -11.85 10.38 10.36
C ILE A 93 -12.40 11.69 9.81
N VAL A 94 -13.73 11.77 9.70
CA VAL A 94 -14.45 13.02 9.44
C VAL A 94 -14.61 13.70 10.79
N TRP A 95 -13.82 14.74 11.06
CA TRP A 95 -13.76 15.39 12.38
C TRP A 95 -14.96 16.30 12.65
N ASP A 96 -15.36 17.09 11.65
CA ASP A 96 -16.45 18.05 11.74
C ASP A 96 -17.69 17.57 10.97
N THR A 97 -18.81 18.30 11.11
CA THR A 97 -20.00 18.02 10.31
C THR A 97 -19.81 18.53 8.88
N GLU A 98 -19.81 17.61 7.92
CA GLU A 98 -19.77 17.92 6.49
C GLU A 98 -21.19 18.09 5.93
N ILE A 99 -21.46 19.23 5.30
CA ILE A 99 -22.72 19.45 4.56
C ILE A 99 -22.46 19.09 3.11
N LEU A 100 -23.08 18.01 2.65
CA LEU A 100 -22.92 17.47 1.31
C LEU A 100 -24.07 17.93 0.42
N ASN A 101 -23.75 18.67 -0.64
CA ASN A 101 -24.71 19.17 -1.62
C ASN A 101 -24.26 18.85 -3.05
N GLY A 102 -25.19 18.56 -3.94
CA GLY A 102 -24.90 18.29 -5.35
C GLY A 102 -25.00 16.81 -5.71
N THR A 103 -24.23 16.38 -6.70
CA THR A 103 -24.21 15.00 -7.16
C THR A 103 -23.38 14.11 -6.24
N LEU A 104 -23.53 12.79 -6.36
CA LEU A 104 -22.70 11.84 -5.62
C LEU A 104 -21.20 12.08 -5.85
N ALA A 105 -20.80 12.43 -7.08
CA ALA A 105 -19.41 12.70 -7.42
C ALA A 105 -18.89 13.95 -6.70
N ASP A 106 -19.70 15.01 -6.61
CA ASP A 106 -19.36 16.23 -5.89
C ASP A 106 -19.15 15.94 -4.40
N CYS A 107 -20.08 15.20 -3.79
CA CYS A 107 -20.02 14.83 -2.38
C CYS A 107 -18.78 13.97 -2.06
N VAL A 108 -18.47 12.97 -2.89
CA VAL A 108 -17.27 12.12 -2.70
C VAL A 108 -16.00 12.95 -2.89
N GLY A 109 -15.96 13.83 -3.89
CA GLY A 109 -14.84 14.73 -4.14
C GLY A 109 -14.55 15.65 -2.95
N GLN A 110 -15.60 16.25 -2.37
CA GLN A 110 -15.51 17.08 -1.16
C GLN A 110 -14.89 16.31 0.00
N LEU A 111 -15.41 15.13 0.33
CA LEU A 111 -14.90 14.32 1.44
C LEU A 111 -13.44 13.89 1.25
N VAL A 112 -13.07 13.48 0.04
CA VAL A 112 -11.68 13.10 -0.26
C VAL A 112 -10.75 14.30 -0.14
N ASN A 113 -11.15 15.46 -0.66
CA ASN A 113 -10.35 16.67 -0.58
C ASN A 113 -10.13 17.12 0.87
N ASN A 114 -11.21 17.20 1.65
CA ASN A 114 -11.19 17.73 3.01
C ASN A 114 -10.55 16.79 4.03
N HIS A 115 -10.55 15.47 3.81
CA HIS A 115 -10.07 14.52 4.83
C HIS A 115 -8.86 13.67 4.40
N LEU A 116 -8.53 13.62 3.10
CA LEU A 116 -7.37 12.87 2.61
C LEU A 116 -6.29 13.77 2.02
N ILE A 117 -6.66 14.72 1.16
CA ILE A 117 -5.70 15.52 0.38
C ILE A 117 -5.20 16.73 1.16
N SER A 118 -6.13 17.54 1.68
CA SER A 118 -5.85 18.73 2.49
C SER A 118 -6.62 18.66 3.81
N PRO A 119 -6.30 17.69 4.69
CA PRO A 119 -6.89 17.64 6.02
C PRO A 119 -6.57 18.95 6.76
N GLY A 120 -7.63 19.59 7.28
CA GLY A 120 -7.52 20.75 8.17
C GLY A 120 -6.91 20.43 9.52
#